data_AF-A0A7R9IQM9-F1
#
_entry.id   AF-A0A7R9IQM9-F1
#
_cell.length_a   1.000
_cell.length_b   1.000
_cell.length_c   1.000
_cell.angle_alpha   90.00
_cell.angle_beta   90.00
_cell.angle_gamma   90.00
#
_symmetry.space_group_name_H-M   'P 1'
#
loop_
_entity.id
_entity.type
_entity.pdbx_description
1 polymer ?
#
loop_
_entity_poly.entity_id
_entity_poly.type
_entity_poly.pdbx_seq_one_letter_code
_entity_poly.pdbx_strand_id
1 'polypeptide(L)'
;FLEIISASSNPGHRSLDAPVVLKEGVMIKRAQGRKRFGRKNFKQRYFKLTTQDLTYSKNKGKDPLCCIPLDQILAVERLHEDSFKMKNMFQIVQPERALYVQANNCVEEKEWMDILTKICQTNSNRLQHYHPAAYINGHWLCCMSPSELAPGCNDVSRGMEASLQMSLDPDREFQRIHSLLVTHMDRLDKLKDACECQAVYTGDVCFLPSFVIEDVQSCFHTLTAVRDVVFCLEQEHRSYLRSVARETKYGSKQAPIGDDNYLLLAARVGRLDTSFLKKTFNPPD
;
A
#
# COMPACT_ATOMS: atom_id res chain seq x y z
N PHE A 1 17.92 15.82 13.13
CA PHE A 1 16.91 15.65 14.20
C PHE A 1 15.75 14.74 13.79
N LEU A 2 15.18 14.87 12.58
CA LEU A 2 14.10 13.97 12.10
C LEU A 2 14.58 12.60 11.56
N GLU A 3 15.87 12.40 11.31
CA GLU A 3 16.42 11.09 10.90
C GLU A 3 16.56 10.09 12.07
N ILE A 4 16.52 10.57 13.33
CA ILE A 4 16.86 9.77 14.52
C ILE A 4 15.65 9.05 15.11
N ILE A 5 14.42 9.50 14.85
CA ILE A 5 13.20 8.78 15.28
C ILE A 5 13.01 7.49 14.45
N SER A 6 13.62 7.39 13.26
CA SER A 6 13.53 6.19 12.41
C SER A 6 14.44 5.04 12.86
N ALA A 7 15.29 5.23 13.87
CA ALA A 7 16.30 4.25 14.30
C ALA A 7 15.84 3.30 15.43
N SER A 8 14.56 3.29 15.80
CA SER A 8 13.99 2.36 16.80
C SER A 8 13.04 1.33 16.17
N SER A 9 13.53 0.56 15.21
CA SER A 9 12.92 -0.75 14.93
C SER A 9 14.01 -1.76 14.57
N ASN A 10 14.20 -2.70 15.50
CA ASN A 10 15.06 -3.88 15.35
C ASN A 10 14.81 -4.56 14.00
N PRO A 11 15.84 -4.88 13.18
CA PRO A 11 15.69 -5.70 11.98
C PRO A 11 15.65 -7.19 12.38
N GLY A 12 14.72 -7.54 13.26
CA GLY A 12 14.37 -8.92 13.55
C GLY A 12 13.27 -9.34 12.59
N HIS A 13 13.66 -9.95 11.47
CA HIS A 13 12.85 -10.87 10.64
C HIS A 13 11.32 -10.67 10.74
N ARG A 14 10.79 -9.52 10.31
CA ARG A 14 9.35 -9.41 10.08
C ARG A 14 9.06 -10.18 8.81
N SER A 15 8.45 -11.36 8.95
CA SER A 15 7.82 -12.10 7.86
C SER A 15 7.07 -11.09 6.98
N LEU A 16 7.34 -11.14 5.68
CA LEU A 16 6.69 -10.29 4.67
C LEU A 16 5.15 -10.49 4.63
N ASP A 17 4.62 -11.46 5.38
CA ASP A 17 3.20 -11.80 5.45
C ASP A 17 2.49 -11.29 6.71
N ALA A 18 3.17 -10.53 7.58
CA ALA A 18 2.51 -9.98 8.76
C ALA A 18 1.53 -8.85 8.35
N PRO A 19 0.22 -8.97 8.66
CA PRO A 19 -0.77 -7.97 8.26
C PRO A 19 -0.45 -6.60 8.89
N VAL A 20 -0.29 -5.59 8.03
CA VAL A 20 -0.05 -4.20 8.45
C VAL A 20 -1.40 -3.53 8.70
N VAL A 21 -1.54 -2.84 9.83
CA VAL A 21 -2.76 -2.09 10.17
C VAL A 21 -2.80 -0.82 9.33
N LEU A 22 -3.85 -0.67 8.52
CA LEU A 22 -4.05 0.50 7.67
C LEU A 22 -4.91 1.56 8.36
N LYS A 23 -5.98 1.12 9.04
CA LYS A 23 -6.87 1.99 9.83
C LYS A 23 -7.58 1.18 10.91
N GLU A 24 -7.77 1.78 12.07
CA GLU A 24 -8.55 1.18 13.15
C GLU A 24 -9.35 2.26 13.88
N GLY A 25 -10.51 1.90 14.42
CA GLY A 25 -11.41 2.88 15.01
C GLY A 25 -12.73 2.29 15.47
N VAL A 26 -13.47 3.05 16.26
CA VAL A 26 -14.78 2.65 16.73
C VAL A 26 -15.84 3.13 15.75
N MET A 27 -16.69 2.22 15.28
CA MET A 27 -17.86 2.54 14.46
C MET A 27 -19.10 1.81 14.99
N ILE A 28 -20.28 2.29 14.64
CA ILE A 28 -21.56 1.67 15.01
C ILE A 28 -22.05 0.86 13.82
N LYS A 29 -22.20 -0.45 13.96
CA LYS A 29 -22.73 -1.33 12.91
C LYS A 29 -24.17 -1.75 13.16
N ARG A 30 -24.98 -1.88 12.11
CA ARG A 30 -26.27 -2.55 12.20
C ARG A 30 -26.08 -4.06 12.39
N ALA A 31 -26.84 -4.69 13.27
CA ALA A 31 -26.86 -6.14 13.39
C ALA A 31 -27.52 -6.76 12.15
N GLN A 32 -26.87 -7.78 11.58
CA GLN A 32 -27.33 -8.45 10.36
C GLN A 32 -28.39 -9.54 10.64
N GLY A 33 -28.82 -9.72 11.91
CA GLY A 33 -29.93 -10.59 12.26
C GLY A 33 -29.72 -12.07 11.91
N ARG A 34 -28.75 -12.74 12.55
CA ARG A 34 -28.46 -14.18 12.35
C ARG A 34 -29.65 -15.12 12.71
N LYS A 35 -30.70 -14.60 13.36
CA LYS A 35 -31.92 -15.34 13.72
C LYS A 35 -33.12 -14.74 12.99
N ARG A 36 -34.00 -15.60 12.45
CA ARG A 36 -35.18 -15.23 11.66
C ARG A 36 -36.09 -14.17 12.31
N PHE A 37 -36.11 -14.10 13.65
CA PHE A 37 -36.91 -13.14 14.44
C PHE A 37 -36.07 -12.24 15.37
N GLY A 38 -34.74 -12.12 15.13
CA GLY A 38 -33.86 -11.34 15.99
C GLY A 38 -33.95 -9.82 15.73
N ARG A 39 -34.01 -9.00 16.79
CA ARG A 39 -33.95 -7.54 16.67
C ARG A 39 -32.65 -7.09 16.00
N LYS A 40 -32.74 -6.38 14.88
CA LYS A 40 -31.60 -5.80 14.14
C LYS A 40 -31.20 -4.45 14.74
N ASN A 41 -30.52 -4.48 15.89
CA ASN A 41 -30.07 -3.27 16.59
C ASN A 41 -28.69 -2.78 16.11
N PHE A 42 -28.43 -1.49 16.28
CA PHE A 42 -27.11 -0.90 16.11
C PHE A 42 -26.20 -1.21 17.30
N LYS A 43 -24.92 -1.50 17.03
CA LYS A 43 -23.93 -1.87 18.03
C LYS A 43 -22.58 -1.24 17.72
N GLN A 44 -22.04 -0.53 18.69
CA GLN A 44 -20.67 -0.03 18.66
C GLN A 44 -19.68 -1.21 18.64
N ARG A 45 -18.73 -1.19 17.71
CA ARG A 45 -17.69 -2.19 17.54
C ARG A 45 -16.37 -1.52 17.21
N TYR A 46 -15.30 -2.19 17.57
CA TYR A 46 -13.96 -1.78 17.18
C TYR A 46 -13.62 -2.43 15.84
N PHE A 47 -13.42 -1.60 14.81
CA PHE A 47 -13.04 -2.02 13.47
C PHE A 47 -11.54 -1.89 13.30
N LYS A 48 -10.96 -2.85 12.59
CA LYS A 48 -9.55 -2.89 12.25
C LYS A 48 -9.41 -3.37 10.81
N LEU A 49 -8.89 -2.49 9.97
CA LEU A 49 -8.53 -2.76 8.58
C LEU A 49 -7.03 -3.02 8.50
N THR A 50 -6.69 -4.16 7.90
CA THR A 50 -5.31 -4.56 7.63
C THR A 50 -5.09 -4.67 6.12
N THR A 51 -3.87 -5.03 5.73
CA THR A 51 -3.54 -5.40 4.34
C THR A 51 -4.19 -6.71 3.88
N GLN A 52 -4.85 -7.46 4.77
CA GLN A 52 -5.44 -8.77 4.47
C GLN A 52 -6.96 -8.81 4.65
N ASP A 53 -7.50 -8.06 5.61
CA ASP A 53 -8.91 -8.13 5.97
C ASP A 53 -9.44 -6.87 6.67
N LEU A 54 -10.76 -6.75 6.69
CA LEU A 54 -11.51 -5.87 7.59
C LEU A 54 -12.16 -6.71 8.68
N THR A 55 -11.76 -6.47 9.93
CA THR A 55 -12.33 -7.17 11.09
C THR A 55 -13.12 -6.21 11.98
N TYR A 56 -14.05 -6.77 12.75
CA TYR A 56 -14.64 -6.04 13.88
C TYR A 56 -14.80 -6.91 15.12
N SER A 57 -14.50 -6.35 16.29
CA SER A 57 -14.58 -7.00 17.60
C SER A 57 -15.42 -6.20 18.58
N LYS A 58 -15.73 -6.77 19.75
CA LYS A 58 -16.49 -6.04 20.80
C LYS A 58 -15.74 -4.79 21.25
N ASN A 59 -14.44 -4.91 21.48
CA ASN A 59 -13.55 -3.87 22.00
C ASN A 59 -12.13 -4.07 21.41
N LYS A 60 -11.30 -3.03 21.44
CA LYS A 60 -9.88 -3.11 21.05
C LYS A 60 -9.17 -4.25 21.79
N GLY A 61 -8.37 -5.03 21.06
CA GLY A 61 -7.61 -6.16 21.61
C GLY A 61 -8.43 -7.43 21.93
N LYS A 62 -9.73 -7.47 21.59
CA LYS A 62 -10.55 -8.69 21.67
C LYS A 62 -10.59 -9.41 20.33
N ASP A 63 -10.88 -10.71 20.39
CA ASP A 63 -11.02 -11.55 19.19
C ASP A 63 -12.08 -11.00 18.21
N PRO A 64 -11.81 -11.08 16.90
CA PRO A 64 -12.73 -10.62 15.89
C PRO A 64 -14.03 -11.44 15.92
N LEU A 65 -15.17 -10.74 15.93
CA LEU A 65 -16.50 -11.37 15.80
C LEU A 65 -16.80 -11.77 14.35
N CYS A 66 -16.09 -11.14 13.41
CA CYS A 66 -16.17 -11.32 11.98
C CYS A 66 -14.86 -10.85 11.37
N CYS A 67 -14.43 -11.56 10.33
CA CYS A 67 -13.38 -11.19 9.42
C CYS A 67 -14.03 -11.10 8.03
N ILE A 68 -13.77 -10.01 7.32
CA ILE A 68 -14.22 -9.77 5.95
C ILE A 68 -12.95 -9.68 5.12
N PRO A 69 -12.61 -10.73 4.36
CA PRO A 69 -11.53 -10.69 3.39
C PRO A 69 -11.69 -9.50 2.42
N LEU A 70 -10.57 -8.87 2.04
CA LEU A 70 -10.63 -7.65 1.22
C LEU A 70 -11.26 -7.88 -0.15
N ASP A 71 -11.08 -9.07 -0.74
CA ASP A 71 -11.68 -9.51 -2.01
C ASP A 71 -13.20 -9.73 -1.92
N GLN A 72 -13.77 -9.82 -0.72
CA GLN A 72 -15.22 -9.90 -0.49
C GLN A 72 -15.87 -8.52 -0.34
N ILE A 73 -15.10 -7.43 -0.43
CA ILE A 73 -15.64 -6.07 -0.46
C ILE A 73 -15.96 -5.73 -1.92
N LEU A 74 -17.25 -5.74 -2.25
CA LEU A 74 -17.73 -5.61 -3.62
C LEU A 74 -18.07 -4.16 -4.02
N ALA A 75 -18.46 -3.34 -3.04
CA ALA A 75 -18.69 -1.91 -3.20
C ALA A 75 -18.70 -1.24 -1.81
N VAL A 76 -18.33 0.03 -1.77
CA VAL A 76 -18.32 0.86 -0.54
C VAL A 76 -18.92 2.20 -0.89
N GLU A 77 -20.12 2.47 -0.38
CA GLU A 77 -20.91 3.63 -0.80
C GLU A 77 -21.60 4.30 0.37
N ARG A 78 -21.86 5.60 0.25
CA ARG A 78 -22.71 6.31 1.23
C ARG A 78 -24.11 5.71 1.23
N LEU A 79 -24.72 5.68 2.40
CA LEU A 79 -26.10 5.24 2.54
C LEU A 79 -27.01 6.47 2.67
N HIS A 80 -28.13 6.47 1.96
CA HIS A 80 -29.14 7.52 2.10
C HIS A 80 -29.59 7.64 3.55
N GLU A 81 -29.55 8.86 4.10
CA GLU A 81 -29.85 9.15 5.51
C GLU A 81 -31.26 8.69 5.91
N ASP A 82 -32.21 8.74 4.98
CA ASP A 82 -33.60 8.30 5.17
C ASP A 82 -33.73 6.81 5.52
N SER A 83 -32.70 6.01 5.26
CA SER A 83 -32.67 4.58 5.59
C SER A 83 -32.82 4.35 7.10
N PHE A 84 -32.15 5.16 7.92
CA PHE A 84 -32.12 5.00 9.38
C PHE A 84 -32.28 6.31 10.15
N LYS A 85 -32.44 7.44 9.47
CA LYS A 85 -32.47 8.80 10.04
C LYS A 85 -31.20 9.12 10.85
N MET A 86 -30.05 8.73 10.31
CA MET A 86 -28.75 8.86 10.95
C MET A 86 -27.72 9.36 9.93
N LYS A 87 -26.78 10.21 10.38
CA LYS A 87 -25.74 10.84 9.56
C LYS A 87 -24.40 10.11 9.64
N ASN A 88 -23.59 10.25 8.59
CA ASN A 88 -22.29 9.60 8.44
C ASN A 88 -22.39 8.08 8.28
N MET A 89 -23.42 7.62 7.57
CA MET A 89 -23.62 6.20 7.29
C MET A 89 -23.10 5.85 5.92
N PHE A 90 -22.47 4.70 5.87
CA PHE A 90 -22.07 4.07 4.62
C PHE A 90 -22.33 2.57 4.71
N GLN A 91 -22.23 1.91 3.56
CA GLN A 91 -22.43 0.49 3.42
C GLN A 91 -21.21 -0.16 2.79
N ILE A 92 -20.87 -1.35 3.30
CA ILE A 92 -19.86 -2.24 2.76
C ILE A 92 -20.60 -3.44 2.19
N VAL A 93 -20.69 -3.51 0.87
CA VAL A 93 -21.42 -4.57 0.15
C VAL A 93 -20.56 -5.82 0.09
N GLN A 94 -21.10 -6.94 0.57
CA GLN A 94 -20.50 -8.27 0.50
C GLN A 94 -21.39 -9.18 -0.37
N PRO A 95 -20.88 -10.33 -0.85
CA PRO A 95 -21.66 -11.24 -1.71
C PRO A 95 -23.02 -11.64 -1.14
N GLU A 96 -23.10 -11.86 0.18
CA GLU A 96 -24.34 -12.33 0.81
C GLU A 96 -25.26 -11.20 1.26
N ARG A 97 -24.70 -10.04 1.66
CA ARG A 97 -25.46 -8.93 2.27
C ARG A 97 -24.63 -7.67 2.43
N ALA A 98 -25.31 -6.53 2.51
CA ALA A 98 -24.68 -5.27 2.90
C ALA A 98 -24.42 -5.18 4.42
N LEU A 99 -23.29 -4.58 4.79
CA LEU A 99 -22.99 -4.17 6.16
C LEU A 99 -23.15 -2.66 6.28
N TYR A 100 -24.17 -2.22 7.01
CA TYR A 100 -24.38 -0.80 7.32
C TYR A 100 -23.60 -0.37 8.55
N VAL A 101 -22.82 0.70 8.41
CA VAL A 101 -21.92 1.24 9.43
C VAL A 101 -22.06 2.77 9.51
N GLN A 102 -21.93 3.29 10.72
CA GLN A 102 -21.92 4.71 11.03
C GLN A 102 -20.57 5.06 11.66
N ALA A 103 -19.91 6.06 11.10
CA ALA A 103 -18.72 6.68 11.68
C ALA A 103 -19.10 7.78 12.69
N ASN A 104 -18.17 8.18 13.55
CA ASN A 104 -18.45 9.17 14.60
C ASN A 104 -18.72 10.57 14.05
N ASN A 105 -18.11 10.91 12.92
CA ASN A 105 -18.23 12.20 12.25
C ASN A 105 -17.96 12.03 10.75
N CYS A 106 -18.18 13.09 9.97
CA CYS A 106 -18.01 13.08 8.51
C CYS A 106 -16.55 12.92 8.05
N VAL A 107 -15.58 13.32 8.88
CA VAL A 107 -14.14 13.14 8.58
C VAL A 107 -13.78 11.66 8.65
N GLU A 108 -14.14 10.99 9.76
CA GLU A 108 -13.92 9.55 9.90
C GLU A 108 -14.68 8.75 8.85
N GLU A 109 -15.92 9.13 8.53
CA GLU A 109 -16.70 8.52 7.44
C GLU A 109 -15.92 8.57 6.13
N LYS A 110 -15.44 9.77 5.76
CA LYS A 110 -14.68 9.97 4.53
C LYS A 110 -13.39 9.15 4.53
N GLU A 111 -12.62 9.17 5.62
CA GLU A 111 -11.38 8.40 5.72
C GLU A 111 -11.61 6.89 5.58
N TRP A 112 -12.66 6.35 6.21
CA TRP A 112 -13.03 4.94 6.08
C TRP A 112 -13.51 4.60 4.67
N MET A 113 -14.37 5.44 4.09
CA MET A 113 -14.86 5.31 2.72
C MET A 113 -13.72 5.31 1.72
N ASP A 114 -12.80 6.28 1.79
CA ASP A 114 -11.71 6.46 0.84
C ASP A 114 -10.78 5.25 0.83
N ILE A 115 -10.34 4.78 2.01
CA ILE A 115 -9.41 3.64 2.09
C ILE A 115 -10.05 2.33 1.63
N LEU A 116 -11.32 2.08 2.01
CA LEU A 116 -12.03 0.87 1.61
C LEU A 116 -12.40 0.89 0.13
N THR A 117 -12.76 2.07 -0.42
CA THR A 117 -13.03 2.24 -1.86
C THR A 117 -11.78 1.95 -2.67
N LYS A 118 -10.60 2.43 -2.23
CA LYS A 118 -9.33 2.18 -2.90
C LYS A 118 -8.98 0.69 -2.95
N ILE A 119 -9.23 -0.04 -1.85
CA ILE A 119 -9.07 -1.50 -1.82
C ILE A 119 -10.06 -2.16 -2.78
N CYS A 120 -11.33 -1.78 -2.71
CA CYS A 120 -12.39 -2.32 -3.55
C CYS A 120 -12.12 -2.09 -5.06
N GLN A 121 -11.46 -1.00 -5.45
CA GLN A 121 -11.07 -0.73 -6.84
C GLN A 121 -10.08 -1.75 -7.40
N THR A 122 -9.26 -2.38 -6.55
CA THR A 122 -8.32 -3.43 -6.99
C THR A 122 -8.97 -4.80 -7.14
N ASN A 123 -10.21 -4.95 -6.68
CA ASN A 123 -10.92 -6.22 -6.73
C ASN A 123 -11.55 -6.45 -8.11
N SER A 124 -11.24 -7.59 -8.73
CA SER A 124 -11.78 -7.97 -10.05
C SER A 124 -13.31 -8.20 -10.05
N ASN A 125 -13.89 -8.49 -8.89
CA ASN A 125 -15.31 -8.75 -8.67
C ASN A 125 -16.11 -7.52 -8.18
N ARG A 126 -15.53 -6.30 -8.27
CA ARG A 126 -16.20 -5.06 -7.90
C ARG A 126 -17.52 -4.88 -8.66
N LEU A 127 -18.59 -4.51 -7.95
CA LEU A 127 -19.89 -4.26 -8.54
C LEU A 127 -19.90 -2.96 -9.37
N GLN A 128 -20.72 -2.97 -10.42
CA GLN A 128 -21.00 -1.78 -11.23
C GLN A 128 -22.21 -1.00 -10.71
N HIS A 129 -23.17 -1.70 -10.10
CA HIS A 129 -24.38 -1.10 -9.52
C HIS A 129 -24.59 -1.55 -8.08
N TYR A 130 -25.18 -0.68 -7.25
CA TYR A 130 -25.52 -0.93 -5.85
C TYR A 130 -26.89 -0.33 -5.49
N HIS A 131 -27.36 -0.60 -4.28
CA HIS A 131 -28.59 0.00 -3.74
C HIS A 131 -28.24 1.13 -2.76
N PRO A 132 -28.61 2.40 -3.01
CA PRO A 132 -28.20 3.53 -2.17
C PRO A 132 -28.96 3.64 -0.84
N ALA A 133 -30.08 2.92 -0.67
CA ALA A 133 -30.85 2.90 0.57
C ALA A 133 -30.94 1.47 1.14
N ALA A 134 -31.25 1.35 2.43
CA ALA A 134 -31.22 0.05 3.11
C ALA A 134 -32.35 -0.89 2.70
N TYR A 135 -32.10 -2.21 2.82
CA TYR A 135 -33.14 -3.23 2.76
C TYR A 135 -33.84 -3.35 4.14
N ILE A 136 -35.12 -3.00 4.18
CA ILE A 136 -35.94 -2.94 5.40
C ILE A 136 -37.34 -3.46 5.08
N ASN A 137 -37.96 -4.20 6.01
CA ASN A 137 -39.33 -4.71 5.86
C ASN A 137 -39.59 -5.46 4.54
N GLY A 138 -38.60 -6.23 4.08
CA GLY A 138 -38.74 -7.09 2.90
C GLY A 138 -38.60 -6.39 1.55
N HIS A 139 -38.14 -5.14 1.52
CA HIS A 139 -37.85 -4.45 0.26
C HIS A 139 -36.69 -3.45 0.38
N TRP A 140 -36.09 -3.08 -0.74
CA TRP A 140 -35.13 -2.00 -0.86
C TRP A 140 -35.84 -0.65 -0.84
N LEU A 141 -35.43 0.27 0.04
CA LEU A 141 -36.06 1.59 0.13
C LEU A 141 -35.80 2.50 -1.09
N CYS A 142 -34.80 2.19 -1.92
CA CYS A 142 -34.43 2.99 -3.09
C CYS A 142 -35.25 2.66 -4.33
N CYS A 143 -35.53 1.37 -4.58
CA CYS A 143 -36.19 0.90 -5.80
C CYS A 143 -37.45 0.06 -5.53
N MET A 144 -37.82 -0.12 -4.26
CA MET A 144 -38.94 -0.96 -3.81
C MET A 144 -38.85 -2.44 -4.20
N SER A 145 -37.68 -2.91 -4.65
CA SER A 145 -37.49 -4.32 -5.00
C SER A 145 -37.64 -5.22 -3.78
N PRO A 146 -38.46 -6.29 -3.83
CA PRO A 146 -38.70 -7.17 -2.69
C PRO A 146 -37.56 -8.17 -2.44
N SER A 147 -36.66 -8.37 -3.41
CA SER A 147 -35.55 -9.32 -3.29
C SER A 147 -34.30 -8.65 -2.73
N GLU A 148 -33.77 -9.15 -1.62
CA GLU A 148 -32.49 -8.69 -1.04
C GLU A 148 -31.31 -8.93 -2.02
N LEU A 149 -31.43 -9.91 -2.92
CA LEU A 149 -30.42 -10.23 -3.94
C LEU A 149 -30.66 -9.55 -5.29
N ALA A 150 -31.58 -8.58 -5.36
CA ALA A 150 -31.81 -7.83 -6.59
C ALA A 150 -30.55 -7.06 -7.02
N PRO A 151 -30.26 -6.96 -8.33
CA PRO A 151 -29.17 -6.14 -8.82
C PRO A 151 -29.34 -4.67 -8.37
N GLY A 152 -28.22 -3.99 -8.13
CA GLY A 152 -28.21 -2.60 -7.71
C GLY A 152 -28.96 -1.67 -8.68
N CYS A 153 -29.61 -0.63 -8.15
CA CYS A 153 -30.38 0.33 -8.94
C CYS A 153 -29.64 1.66 -9.21
N ASN A 154 -28.41 1.82 -8.73
CA ASN A 154 -27.60 3.02 -8.93
C ASN A 154 -26.14 2.64 -9.22
N ASP A 155 -25.41 3.49 -9.96
CA ASP A 155 -24.02 3.23 -10.33
C ASP A 155 -23.07 3.38 -9.14
N VAL A 156 -22.15 2.42 -8.97
CA VAL A 156 -21.08 2.52 -7.96
C VAL A 156 -20.14 3.66 -8.35
N SER A 157 -19.88 4.57 -7.42
CA SER A 157 -19.00 5.71 -7.60
C SER A 157 -17.65 5.22 -8.12
N ARG A 158 -17.13 5.79 -9.21
CA ARG A 158 -15.87 5.34 -9.85
C ARG A 158 -14.61 5.50 -8.97
N GLY A 159 -14.79 5.87 -7.70
CA GLY A 159 -13.80 6.49 -6.85
C GLY A 159 -13.49 7.87 -7.40
N MET A 160 -13.50 8.87 -6.54
CA MET A 160 -12.99 10.17 -6.94
C MET A 160 -11.52 10.00 -7.34
N GLU A 161 -11.15 10.47 -8.54
CA GLU A 161 -9.84 11.12 -8.78
C GLU A 161 -9.77 12.42 -7.97
N ALA A 162 -10.10 12.39 -6.68
CA ALA A 162 -9.71 13.41 -5.75
C ALA A 162 -8.32 12.99 -5.35
N SER A 163 -7.35 13.29 -6.21
CA SER A 163 -5.98 13.65 -5.84
C SER A 163 -5.63 13.27 -4.40
N LEU A 164 -5.56 11.96 -4.14
CA LEU A 164 -5.01 11.44 -2.91
C LEU A 164 -3.53 11.71 -3.08
N GLN A 165 -3.15 12.91 -2.67
CA GLN A 165 -1.83 13.20 -2.16
C GLN A 165 -1.66 12.24 -0.98
N MET A 166 -1.37 10.96 -1.30
CA MET A 166 -0.49 10.18 -0.46
C MET A 166 0.64 11.16 -0.15
N SER A 167 0.87 11.47 1.12
CA SER A 167 2.07 12.17 1.53
C SER A 167 3.23 11.20 1.29
N LEU A 168 3.50 10.92 0.02
CA LEU A 168 4.73 10.36 -0.46
C LEU A 168 5.72 11.45 -0.12
N ASP A 169 6.52 11.18 0.90
CA ASP A 169 7.79 11.87 1.07
C ASP A 169 8.64 11.42 -0.13
N PRO A 170 8.75 12.27 -1.18
CA PRO A 170 9.35 11.84 -2.44
C PRO A 170 10.81 11.48 -2.23
N ASP A 171 11.48 12.20 -1.32
CA ASP A 171 12.88 11.99 -0.98
C ASP A 171 13.07 10.64 -0.29
N ARG A 172 12.18 10.29 0.65
CA ARG A 172 12.24 9.00 1.36
C ARG A 172 11.91 7.81 0.44
N GLU A 173 10.88 7.93 -0.39
CA GLU A 173 10.53 6.86 -1.33
C GLU A 173 11.60 6.68 -2.41
N PHE A 174 12.18 7.78 -2.91
CA PHE A 174 13.31 7.73 -3.82
C PHE A 174 14.52 7.04 -3.19
N GLN A 175 14.88 7.41 -1.96
CA GLN A 175 15.97 6.75 -1.22
C GLN A 175 15.69 5.25 -1.02
N ARG A 176 14.44 4.87 -0.74
CA ARG A 176 14.02 3.47 -0.58
C ARG A 176 14.18 2.69 -1.89
N ILE A 177 13.72 3.25 -3.00
CA ILE A 177 13.84 2.63 -4.34
C ILE A 177 15.30 2.48 -4.72
N HIS A 178 16.10 3.55 -4.56
CA HIS A 178 17.54 3.53 -4.82
C HIS A 178 18.26 2.45 -3.98
N SER A 179 18.02 2.41 -2.66
CA SER A 179 18.62 1.41 -1.79
C SER A 179 18.23 -0.02 -2.17
N LEU A 180 16.99 -0.24 -2.59
CA LEU A 180 16.51 -1.55 -3.03
C LEU A 180 17.22 -1.99 -4.33
N LEU A 181 17.33 -1.08 -5.29
CA LEU A 181 18.02 -1.34 -6.56
C LEU A 181 19.48 -1.66 -6.32
N VAL A 182 20.20 -0.82 -5.55
CA VAL A 182 21.62 -1.04 -5.20
C VAL A 182 21.83 -2.39 -4.51
N THR A 183 20.95 -2.76 -3.56
CA THR A 183 21.05 -4.03 -2.81
C THR A 183 20.88 -5.26 -3.70
N HIS A 184 20.10 -5.16 -4.78
CA HIS A 184 19.77 -6.26 -5.67
C HIS A 184 20.32 -6.09 -7.09
N MET A 185 21.36 -5.26 -7.27
CA MET A 185 21.98 -5.03 -8.58
C MET A 185 22.46 -6.31 -9.25
N ASP A 186 22.95 -7.29 -8.46
CA ASP A 186 23.41 -8.57 -9.00
C ASP A 186 22.28 -9.35 -9.70
N ARG A 187 21.04 -9.23 -9.22
CA ARG A 187 19.86 -9.84 -9.84
C ARG A 187 19.47 -9.09 -11.11
N LEU A 188 19.61 -7.77 -11.10
CA LEU A 188 19.35 -6.92 -12.27
C LEU A 188 20.35 -7.21 -13.39
N ASP A 189 21.64 -7.34 -13.06
CA ASP A 189 22.70 -7.71 -14.01
C ASP A 189 22.46 -9.11 -14.59
N LYS A 190 22.15 -10.12 -13.75
CA LYS A 190 21.80 -11.47 -14.25
C LYS A 190 20.60 -11.46 -15.20
N LEU A 191 19.60 -10.63 -14.91
CA LEU A 191 18.41 -10.50 -15.76
C LEU A 191 18.78 -9.86 -17.11
N LYS A 192 19.60 -8.81 -17.07
CA LYS A 192 20.13 -8.15 -18.26
C LYS A 192 20.95 -9.12 -19.11
N ASP A 193 21.87 -9.87 -18.51
CA ASP A 193 22.72 -10.84 -19.20
C ASP A 193 21.88 -11.96 -19.85
N ALA A 194 20.81 -12.39 -19.17
CA ALA A 194 19.87 -13.36 -19.73
C ALA A 194 19.11 -12.80 -20.94
N CYS A 195 18.68 -11.53 -20.89
CA CYS A 195 18.08 -10.86 -22.04
C CYS A 195 19.06 -10.71 -23.20
N GLU A 196 20.33 -10.37 -22.93
CA GLU A 196 21.38 -10.26 -23.95
C GLU A 196 21.64 -11.59 -24.67
N CYS A 197 21.78 -12.68 -23.90
CA CYS A 197 21.97 -14.01 -24.47
C CYS A 197 20.78 -14.42 -25.34
N GLN A 198 19.55 -14.20 -24.86
CA GLN A 198 18.34 -14.72 -25.52
C GLN A 198 17.95 -13.93 -26.77
N ALA A 199 18.19 -12.61 -26.79
CA ALA A 199 17.98 -11.75 -27.97
C ALA A 199 18.83 -12.19 -29.18
N VAL A 200 20.01 -12.78 -28.91
CA VAL A 200 20.93 -13.25 -29.97
C VAL A 200 20.50 -14.59 -30.57
N TYR A 201 19.79 -15.45 -29.81
CA TYR A 201 19.56 -16.84 -30.22
C TYR A 201 18.10 -17.24 -30.51
N THR A 202 17.07 -16.58 -29.95
CA THR A 202 15.68 -17.12 -30.00
C THR A 202 14.55 -16.13 -30.36
N GLY A 203 14.86 -14.87 -30.68
CA GLY A 203 13.84 -13.85 -31.00
C GLY A 203 13.22 -13.19 -29.77
N ASP A 204 12.10 -12.48 -29.97
CA ASP A 204 11.56 -11.43 -29.08
C ASP A 204 11.09 -11.89 -27.68
N VAL A 205 11.05 -13.20 -27.39
CA VAL A 205 10.47 -13.75 -26.15
C VAL A 205 11.51 -14.52 -25.33
N CYS A 206 11.66 -14.20 -24.05
CA CYS A 206 12.55 -14.89 -23.11
C CYS A 206 11.74 -15.60 -22.00
N PHE A 207 12.04 -16.88 -21.80
CA PHE A 207 11.41 -17.71 -20.76
C PHE A 207 12.33 -17.82 -19.55
N LEU A 208 11.97 -17.14 -18.47
CA LEU A 208 12.64 -17.26 -17.18
C LEU A 208 11.84 -18.17 -16.25
N PRO A 209 12.46 -18.77 -15.22
CA PRO A 209 11.78 -19.72 -14.33
C PRO A 209 10.54 -19.18 -13.60
N SER A 210 10.38 -17.85 -13.53
CA SER A 210 9.31 -17.20 -12.75
C SER A 210 8.37 -16.32 -13.58
N PHE A 211 8.72 -15.96 -14.82
CA PHE A 211 7.92 -15.09 -15.69
C PHE A 211 8.42 -15.13 -17.13
N VAL A 212 7.60 -14.65 -18.06
CA VAL A 212 7.92 -14.52 -19.48
C VAL A 212 8.16 -13.05 -19.80
N ILE A 213 9.21 -12.78 -20.57
CA ILE A 213 9.49 -11.46 -21.13
C ILE A 213 9.02 -11.48 -22.58
N GLU A 214 7.98 -10.71 -22.90
CA GLU A 214 7.35 -10.66 -24.23
C GLU A 214 8.13 -9.82 -25.25
N ASP A 215 8.89 -8.81 -24.78
CA ASP A 215 9.77 -7.96 -25.59
C ASP A 215 11.15 -7.86 -24.92
N VAL A 216 12.04 -8.76 -25.33
CA VAL A 216 13.40 -8.87 -24.78
C VAL A 216 14.24 -7.63 -25.06
N GLN A 217 14.07 -7.00 -26.22
CA GLN A 217 14.88 -5.85 -26.63
C GLN A 217 14.52 -4.61 -25.80
N SER A 218 13.23 -4.29 -25.67
CA SER A 218 12.78 -3.18 -24.82
C SER A 218 13.10 -3.43 -23.35
N CYS A 219 12.98 -4.69 -22.89
CA CYS A 219 13.37 -5.07 -21.53
C CYS A 219 14.87 -4.83 -21.30
N PHE A 220 15.75 -5.29 -22.19
CA PHE A 220 17.18 -5.08 -22.10
C PHE A 220 17.58 -3.59 -22.07
N HIS A 221 16.99 -2.78 -22.96
CA HIS A 221 17.23 -1.34 -22.97
C HIS A 221 16.77 -0.67 -21.67
N THR A 222 15.60 -1.05 -21.15
CA THR A 222 15.07 -0.52 -19.89
C THR A 222 15.95 -0.91 -18.71
N LEU A 223 16.38 -2.18 -18.61
CA LEU A 223 17.25 -2.65 -17.54
C LEU A 223 18.61 -1.94 -17.57
N THR A 224 19.16 -1.71 -18.77
CA THR A 224 20.42 -0.98 -18.95
C THR A 224 20.26 0.48 -18.51
N ALA A 225 19.18 1.16 -18.94
CA ALA A 225 18.91 2.54 -18.53
C ALA A 225 18.73 2.68 -17.01
N VAL A 226 17.96 1.77 -16.39
CA VAL A 226 17.77 1.77 -14.92
C VAL A 226 19.09 1.58 -14.19
N ARG A 227 19.91 0.62 -14.64
CA ARG A 227 21.25 0.36 -14.09
C ARG A 227 22.14 1.59 -14.17
N ASP A 228 22.20 2.26 -15.32
CA ASP A 228 23.06 3.42 -15.52
C ASP A 228 22.61 4.61 -14.66
N VAL A 229 21.30 4.83 -14.53
CA VAL A 229 20.75 5.88 -13.65
C VAL A 229 21.10 5.61 -12.18
N VAL A 230 20.89 4.38 -11.69
CA VAL A 230 21.23 3.99 -10.31
C VAL A 230 22.72 4.16 -10.05
N PHE A 231 23.56 3.77 -11.02
CA PHE A 231 25.01 3.89 -10.91
C PHE A 231 25.45 5.36 -10.82
N CYS A 232 24.98 6.21 -11.72
CA CYS A 232 25.28 7.64 -11.71
C CYS A 232 24.84 8.29 -10.39
N LEU A 233 23.64 7.96 -9.92
CA LEU A 233 23.10 8.48 -8.67
C LEU A 233 23.93 8.05 -7.45
N GLU A 234 24.32 6.78 -7.38
CA GLU A 234 25.19 6.26 -6.32
C GLU A 234 26.57 6.95 -6.37
N GLN A 235 27.13 7.19 -7.55
CA GLN A 235 28.41 7.88 -7.71
C GLN A 235 28.33 9.33 -7.18
N GLU A 236 27.28 10.07 -7.52
CA GLU A 236 27.01 11.42 -7.02
C GLU A 236 26.83 11.41 -5.49
N HIS A 237 26.04 10.48 -4.95
CA HIS A 237 25.83 10.35 -3.50
C HIS A 237 27.15 10.10 -2.76
N ARG A 238 28.02 9.25 -3.32
CA ARG A 238 29.36 8.99 -2.77
C ARG A 238 30.27 10.20 -2.84
N SER A 239 30.26 10.94 -3.95
CA SER A 239 31.03 12.18 -4.09
C SER A 239 30.59 13.22 -3.07
N TYR A 240 29.28 13.40 -2.91
CA TYR A 240 28.70 14.29 -1.92
C TYR A 240 29.10 13.89 -0.49
N LEU A 241 28.91 12.62 -0.10
CA LEU A 241 29.28 12.14 1.24
C LEU A 241 30.78 12.31 1.53
N ARG A 242 31.65 12.10 0.54
CA ARG A 242 33.09 12.37 0.66
C ARG A 242 33.37 13.86 0.84
N SER A 243 32.64 14.75 0.15
CA SER A 243 32.76 16.20 0.36
C SER A 243 32.35 16.59 1.77
N VAL A 244 31.18 16.14 2.22
CA VAL A 244 30.67 16.41 3.57
C VAL A 244 31.65 15.90 4.63
N ALA A 245 32.19 14.69 4.48
CA ALA A 245 33.17 14.15 5.43
C ALA A 245 34.47 14.96 5.47
N ARG A 246 34.94 15.48 4.33
CA ARG A 246 36.14 16.35 4.25
C ARG A 246 35.89 17.74 4.86
N GLU A 247 34.71 18.29 4.67
CA GLU A 247 34.36 19.65 5.09
C GLU A 247 33.93 19.74 6.55
N THR A 248 33.40 18.63 7.11
CA THR A 248 32.93 18.60 8.49
C THR A 248 34.12 18.63 9.44
N LYS A 249 34.17 19.67 10.28
CA LYS A 249 35.20 19.85 11.31
C LYS A 249 34.61 19.60 12.68
N TYR A 250 35.33 18.89 13.54
CA TYR A 250 34.92 18.69 14.93
C TYR A 250 34.74 20.04 15.66
N GLY A 251 33.64 20.21 16.37
CA GLY A 251 33.26 21.47 17.03
C GLY A 251 32.62 22.52 16.11
N SER A 252 32.32 22.17 14.85
CA SER A 252 31.52 23.00 13.94
C SER A 252 30.02 22.93 14.25
N LYS A 253 29.21 23.80 13.62
CA LYS A 253 27.74 23.71 13.71
C LYS A 253 27.20 22.36 13.20
N GLN A 254 27.90 21.73 12.27
CA GLN A 254 27.54 20.45 11.64
C GLN A 254 28.06 19.22 12.39
N ALA A 255 29.03 19.40 13.30
CA ALA A 255 29.51 18.36 14.21
C ALA A 255 29.83 18.97 15.60
N PRO A 256 28.80 19.26 16.41
CA PRO A 256 28.96 19.86 17.73
C PRO A 256 29.77 18.97 18.68
N ILE A 257 30.40 19.58 19.68
CA ILE A 257 31.14 18.84 20.70
C ILE A 257 30.17 17.93 21.46
N GLY A 258 30.46 16.62 21.49
CA GLY A 258 29.61 15.59 22.10
C GLY A 258 28.60 14.94 21.16
N ASP A 259 28.60 15.26 19.87
CA ASP A 259 27.81 14.56 18.85
C ASP A 259 28.67 13.57 18.06
N ASP A 260 28.42 12.27 18.25
CA ASP A 260 29.12 11.17 17.57
C ASP A 260 28.66 10.94 16.12
N ASN A 261 27.69 11.71 15.61
CA ASN A 261 27.17 11.55 14.24
C ASN A 261 28.26 11.67 13.16
N TYR A 262 29.31 12.47 13.40
CA TYR A 262 30.44 12.57 12.48
C TYR A 262 31.24 11.26 12.36
N LEU A 263 31.29 10.45 13.41
CA LEU A 263 31.92 9.12 13.39
C LEU A 263 31.12 8.14 12.52
N LEU A 264 29.78 8.21 12.56
CA LEU A 264 28.90 7.41 11.70
C LEU A 264 29.06 7.79 10.22
N LEU A 265 29.20 9.10 9.93
CA LEU A 265 29.49 9.60 8.60
C LEU A 265 30.84 9.05 8.09
N ALA A 266 31.91 9.14 8.90
CA ALA A 266 33.22 8.62 8.57
C ALA A 266 33.21 7.09 8.34
N ALA A 267 32.49 6.34 9.18
CA ALA A 267 32.30 4.90 9.03
C ALA A 267 31.53 4.54 7.75
N ARG A 268 30.50 5.32 7.39
CA ARG A 268 29.75 5.13 6.14
C ARG A 268 30.63 5.39 4.91
N VAL A 269 31.48 6.42 4.95
CA VAL A 269 32.48 6.67 3.89
C VAL A 269 33.49 5.52 3.78
N GLY A 270 33.93 4.96 4.92
CA GLY A 270 34.88 3.84 4.96
C GLY A 270 34.31 2.48 4.52
N ARG A 271 33.00 2.23 4.69
CA ARG A 271 32.33 0.98 4.30
C ARG A 271 31.89 0.93 2.84
N LEU A 272 32.05 2.01 2.08
CA LEU A 272 31.74 2.05 0.64
C LEU A 272 32.80 1.25 -0.14
N ASP A 273 32.65 -0.07 -0.09
CA ASP A 273 33.54 -1.04 -0.70
C ASP A 273 33.71 -0.77 -2.21
N THR A 274 34.93 -0.97 -2.70
CA THR A 274 35.35 -0.64 -4.09
C THR A 274 35.13 -1.80 -5.06
N SER A 275 34.57 -2.90 -4.58
CA SER A 275 34.39 -4.16 -5.31
C SER A 275 33.28 -4.09 -6.37
N PHE A 276 32.20 -3.35 -6.14
CA PHE A 276 31.08 -3.21 -7.09
C PHE A 276 31.42 -2.38 -8.34
N LEU A 277 32.34 -1.41 -8.22
CA LEU A 277 32.71 -0.48 -9.31
C LEU A 277 33.84 -1.00 -10.21
N LYS A 278 34.60 -2.00 -9.78
CA LYS A 278 35.76 -2.50 -10.53
C LYS A 278 35.41 -3.49 -11.65
N LYS A 279 34.17 -3.96 -11.74
CA LYS A 279 33.78 -5.00 -12.72
C LYS A 279 33.33 -4.47 -14.09
N THR A 280 33.29 -3.17 -14.32
CA THR A 280 32.57 -2.61 -15.49
C THR A 280 33.38 -1.65 -16.36
N PHE A 281 34.71 -1.56 -16.20
CA PHE A 281 35.56 -0.81 -17.12
C PHE A 281 36.88 -1.57 -17.36
N ASN A 282 36.85 -2.52 -18.29
CA ASN A 282 37.97 -2.70 -19.21
C ASN A 282 37.47 -2.14 -20.55
N PRO A 283 37.97 -0.99 -21.01
CA PRO A 283 37.71 -0.56 -22.38
C PRO A 283 38.32 -1.61 -23.33
N PRO A 284 37.67 -1.91 -24.46
CA PRO A 284 38.30 -2.71 -25.51
C PRO A 284 39.49 -1.92 -26.07
N ASP A 285 40.65 -2.58 -26.16
CA ASP A 285 41.80 -2.15 -26.97
C ASP A 285 41.46 -2.20 -28.48
#